data_AF-A0AAV1I051-F1
#
_entry.id   AF-A0AAV1I051-F1
#
_cell.length_a   1.000
_cell.length_b   1.000
_cell.length_c   1.000
_cell.angle_alpha   90.00
_cell.angle_beta   90.00
_cell.angle_gamma   90.00
#
_symmetry.space_group_name_H-M   'P 1'
#
loop_
_entity.id
_entity.type
_entity.pdbx_description
1 polymer ?
#
loop_
_entity_poly.entity_id
_entity_poly.type
_entity_poly.pdbx_seq_one_letter_code
_entity_poly.pdbx_strand_id
1 'polypeptide(L)'
;MMSLSGSLACSHSCYMRSSPSQPLLRSRAIARPLCRSTPPTVAAAEASEKRQATKASEFQGMGAEKIDEEVQKSKRALFDLRIAQRTKQPFKPSDFWYNKKKIAQLLTVRRQQEIEQGIAKRESRSIERKKLLAAGFGNLIH
;
A
#
# COMPACT_ATOMS: atom_id res chain seq x y z
N MET A 1 45.92 -40.88 -14.24
CA MET A 1 45.61 -40.96 -15.68
C MET A 1 44.11 -40.90 -15.85
N MET A 2 43.65 -40.26 -16.92
CA MET A 2 42.26 -40.13 -17.40
C MET A 2 41.47 -38.95 -16.85
N SER A 3 41.76 -37.81 -17.48
CA SER A 3 40.84 -36.76 -17.95
C SER A 3 39.42 -37.26 -18.22
N LEU A 4 38.42 -36.38 -18.08
CA LEU A 4 37.36 -36.16 -19.08
C LEU A 4 36.57 -34.88 -18.74
N SER A 5 36.91 -33.84 -19.50
CA SER A 5 36.11 -32.65 -19.79
C SER A 5 34.80 -33.00 -20.47
N GLY A 6 33.73 -32.25 -20.19
CA GLY A 6 32.44 -32.41 -20.88
C GLY A 6 31.56 -31.16 -20.82
N SER A 7 31.96 -30.13 -21.57
CA SER A 7 31.12 -28.99 -21.95
C SER A 7 30.06 -29.43 -22.96
N LEU A 8 28.80 -29.06 -22.75
CA LEU A 8 27.75 -29.15 -23.78
C LEU A 8 27.06 -27.79 -23.91
N ALA A 9 27.73 -26.91 -24.65
CA ALA A 9 27.07 -25.83 -25.37
C ALA A 9 26.27 -26.46 -26.52
N CYS A 10 24.94 -26.31 -26.50
CA CYS A 10 24.10 -26.67 -27.64
C CYS A 10 23.85 -25.41 -28.46
N SER A 11 24.75 -25.16 -29.41
CA SER A 11 24.56 -24.26 -30.53
C SER A 11 23.77 -24.98 -31.62
N HIS A 12 22.57 -24.49 -31.93
CA HIS A 12 21.99 -24.66 -33.26
C HIS A 12 21.40 -23.33 -33.72
N SER A 13 22.26 -22.61 -34.45
CA SER A 13 21.87 -21.69 -35.49
C SER A 13 20.93 -22.38 -36.51
N CYS A 14 20.24 -21.56 -37.29
CA CYS A 14 19.55 -21.86 -38.54
C CYS A 14 18.03 -22.13 -38.40
N TYR A 15 17.24 -21.07 -38.54
CA TYR A 15 16.51 -20.88 -39.80
C TYR A 15 15.99 -19.45 -39.92
N MET A 16 16.63 -18.68 -40.80
CA MET A 16 16.02 -17.51 -41.42
C MET A 16 14.83 -17.98 -42.26
N ARG A 17 13.62 -17.49 -41.98
CA ARG A 17 12.55 -17.39 -42.98
C ARG A 17 12.08 -15.96 -43.02
N SER A 18 12.59 -15.25 -44.02
CA SER A 18 12.07 -14.01 -44.55
C SER A 18 10.60 -14.15 -44.97
N SER A 19 9.87 -13.07 -44.73
CA SER A 19 8.43 -12.83 -44.89
C SER A 19 7.88 -13.07 -46.31
N PRO A 20 6.55 -13.19 -46.41
CA PRO A 20 5.83 -12.32 -47.32
C PRO A 20 4.73 -11.52 -46.61
N SER A 21 4.71 -10.23 -46.94
CA SER A 21 3.60 -9.30 -46.82
C SER A 21 2.29 -9.88 -47.36
N GLN A 22 1.16 -9.66 -46.65
CA GLN A 22 0.00 -8.92 -47.19
C GLN A 22 -0.95 -8.46 -46.07
N PRO A 23 -1.66 -7.32 -46.26
CA PRO A 23 -2.42 -6.63 -45.22
C PRO A 23 -3.90 -7.03 -45.25
N LEU A 24 -4.44 -7.54 -44.14
CA LEU A 24 -5.87 -7.74 -44.00
C LEU A 24 -6.49 -6.63 -43.15
N LEU A 25 -7.00 -5.65 -43.88
CA LEU A 25 -8.24 -4.92 -43.66
C LEU A 25 -8.52 -4.48 -42.21
N ARG A 26 -8.15 -3.22 -41.93
CA ARG A 26 -8.78 -2.38 -40.90
C ARG A 26 -10.29 -2.34 -41.15
N SER A 27 -11.05 -3.19 -40.45
CA SER A 27 -12.47 -2.92 -40.27
C SER A 27 -12.60 -1.65 -39.42
N ARG A 28 -13.25 -0.65 -40.01
CA ARG A 28 -13.58 0.63 -39.39
C ARG A 28 -14.22 0.39 -38.02
N ALA A 29 -13.63 1.01 -37.01
CA ALA A 29 -14.18 1.10 -35.68
C ALA A 29 -15.62 1.67 -35.73
N ILE A 30 -16.59 0.90 -35.24
CA ILE A 30 -17.68 1.53 -34.50
C ILE A 30 -17.08 1.81 -33.14
N ALA A 31 -16.47 2.98 -33.02
CA ALA A 31 -16.06 3.53 -31.74
C ALA A 31 -17.32 3.70 -30.90
N ARG A 32 -17.69 2.68 -30.13
CA ARG A 32 -18.51 2.91 -28.95
C ARG A 32 -17.77 3.95 -28.12
N PRO A 33 -18.36 5.11 -27.79
CA PRO A 33 -17.78 5.92 -26.74
C PRO A 33 -17.93 5.05 -25.50
N LEU A 34 -16.83 4.42 -25.07
CA LEU A 34 -16.68 4.12 -23.66
C LEU A 34 -16.88 5.48 -23.02
N CYS A 35 -18.03 5.64 -22.37
CA CYS A 35 -18.23 6.69 -21.40
C CYS A 35 -17.03 6.57 -20.48
N ARG A 36 -16.02 7.40 -20.75
CA ARG A 36 -14.95 7.69 -19.82
C ARG A 36 -15.70 8.48 -18.78
N SER A 37 -16.35 7.78 -17.86
CA SER A 37 -16.63 8.35 -16.56
C SER A 37 -15.27 8.90 -16.17
N THR A 38 -15.15 10.22 -16.22
CA THR A 38 -14.08 10.89 -15.52
C THR A 38 -14.13 10.26 -14.14
N PRO A 39 -13.09 9.54 -13.70
CA PRO A 39 -13.08 9.05 -12.32
C PRO A 39 -13.43 10.27 -11.47
N PRO A 40 -14.30 10.13 -10.45
CA PRO A 40 -14.66 11.27 -9.61
C PRO A 40 -13.35 11.95 -9.31
N THR A 41 -13.23 13.21 -9.70
CA THR A 41 -12.09 14.05 -9.42
C THR A 41 -11.77 13.77 -7.96
N VAL A 42 -10.75 12.94 -7.73
CA VAL A 42 -10.12 12.81 -6.43
C VAL A 42 -9.82 14.25 -6.09
N ALA A 43 -10.56 14.80 -5.12
CA ALA A 43 -10.23 16.02 -4.42
C ALA A 43 -9.07 16.76 -5.08
N ALA A 44 -9.36 17.52 -6.14
CA ALA A 44 -8.47 18.59 -6.51
C ALA A 44 -8.40 19.43 -5.23
N ALA A 45 -7.22 19.45 -4.61
CA ALA A 45 -6.95 20.02 -3.29
C ALA A 45 -7.39 19.17 -2.08
N GLU A 46 -6.53 18.25 -1.66
CA GLU A 46 -5.68 18.69 -0.55
C GLU A 46 -4.30 18.87 -1.15
N ALA A 47 -3.98 20.14 -1.43
CA ALA A 47 -2.66 20.54 -1.82
C ALA A 47 -1.70 19.90 -0.81
N SER A 48 -0.61 19.36 -1.33
CA SER A 48 0.51 18.91 -0.53
C SER A 48 1.08 20.10 0.24
N GLU A 49 0.43 20.47 1.33
CA GLU A 49 0.98 21.37 2.31
C GLU A 49 2.28 20.76 2.81
N LYS A 50 3.27 21.61 3.06
CA LYS A 50 4.59 21.19 3.54
C LYS A 50 4.40 20.46 4.87
N ARG A 51 4.33 19.13 4.82
CA ARG A 51 4.14 18.30 6.01
C ARG A 51 5.39 18.42 6.86
N GLN A 52 5.24 19.07 8.01
CA GLN A 52 6.33 19.22 8.97
C GLN A 52 6.76 17.83 9.47
N ALA A 53 8.04 17.69 9.79
CA ALA A 53 8.55 16.43 10.33
C ALA A 53 7.84 16.13 11.66
N THR A 54 7.06 15.05 11.71
CA THR A 54 6.33 14.69 12.93
C THR A 54 7.31 14.31 14.03
N LYS A 55 7.28 15.07 15.12
CA LYS A 55 8.02 14.75 16.35
C LYS A 55 7.10 13.98 17.29
N ALA A 56 7.63 12.95 17.95
CA ALA A 56 6.84 12.14 18.88
C ALA A 56 6.28 12.95 20.06
N SER A 57 6.98 14.02 20.44
CA SER A 57 6.59 14.95 21.51
C SER A 57 5.26 15.65 21.26
N GLU A 58 4.89 15.89 20.01
CA GLU A 58 3.65 16.59 19.64
C GLU A 58 2.40 15.76 19.96
N PHE A 59 2.54 14.44 20.08
CA PHE A 59 1.42 13.52 20.27
C PHE A 59 1.16 13.13 21.72
N GLN A 60 2.07 13.45 22.65
CA GLN A 60 1.97 13.05 24.05
C GLN A 60 0.81 13.74 24.80
N GLY A 61 0.39 14.94 24.37
CA GLY A 61 -0.74 15.67 24.95
C GLY A 61 -2.13 15.29 24.41
N MET A 62 -2.21 14.36 23.45
CA MET A 62 -3.49 13.98 22.84
C MET A 62 -4.19 12.86 23.64
N GLY A 63 -5.51 12.94 23.73
CA GLY A 63 -6.33 11.89 24.32
C GLY A 63 -6.28 10.58 23.51
N ALA A 64 -6.47 9.45 24.20
CA ALA A 64 -6.43 8.11 23.64
C ALA A 64 -7.30 7.92 22.38
N GLU A 65 -8.54 8.41 22.41
CA GLU A 65 -9.50 8.29 21.30
C GLU A 65 -9.03 9.08 20.07
N LYS A 66 -8.49 10.29 20.28
CA LYS A 66 -7.93 11.12 19.20
C LYS A 66 -6.72 10.46 18.54
N ILE A 67 -5.89 9.75 19.33
CA ILE A 67 -4.77 8.97 18.79
C ILE A 67 -5.30 7.86 17.88
N ASP A 68 -6.32 7.13 18.30
CA ASP A 68 -6.91 6.04 17.52
C ASP A 68 -7.57 6.54 16.22
N GLU A 69 -8.28 7.67 16.28
CA GLU A 69 -8.82 8.36 15.09
C GLU A 69 -7.73 8.77 14.11
N GLU A 70 -6.64 9.35 14.60
CA GLU A 70 -5.53 9.82 13.77
C GLU A 70 -4.76 8.66 13.12
N VAL A 71 -4.66 7.52 13.81
CA VAL A 71 -4.15 6.26 13.24
C VAL A 71 -5.06 5.79 12.11
N GLN A 72 -6.38 5.84 12.26
CA GLN A 72 -7.32 5.46 11.21
C GLN A 72 -7.22 6.39 10.00
N LYS A 73 -7.17 7.71 10.21
CA LYS A 73 -6.97 8.70 9.13
C LYS A 73 -5.67 8.44 8.36
N SER A 74 -4.56 8.21 9.07
CA SER A 74 -3.27 7.91 8.46
C SER A 74 -3.27 6.58 7.68
N LYS A 75 -3.99 5.57 8.16
CA LYS A 75 -4.18 4.29 7.44
C LYS A 75 -5.00 4.45 6.17
N ARG A 76 -6.07 5.26 6.21
CA ARG A 76 -6.89 5.59 5.02
C ARG A 76 -6.04 6.32 3.97
N ALA A 77 -5.29 7.35 4.38
CA ALA A 77 -4.38 8.04 3.48
C ALA A 77 -3.34 7.10 2.83
N LEU A 78 -2.81 6.10 3.56
CA LEU A 78 -1.94 5.08 2.96
C LEU A 78 -2.66 4.19 1.94
N PHE A 79 -3.93 3.88 2.16
CA PHE A 79 -4.73 3.08 1.24
C PHE A 79 -4.99 3.85 -0.05
N ASP A 80 -5.37 5.12 0.05
CA ASP A 80 -5.59 6.00 -1.10
C ASP A 80 -4.31 6.18 -1.93
N LEU A 81 -3.16 6.34 -1.26
CA LEU A 81 -1.85 6.39 -1.93
C LEU A 81 -1.52 5.08 -2.68
N ARG A 82 -1.90 3.92 -2.15
CA ARG A 82 -1.71 2.63 -2.86
C ARG A 82 -2.63 2.53 -4.07
N ILE A 83 -3.87 3.02 -3.98
CA ILE A 83 -4.78 3.10 -5.13
C ILE A 83 -4.19 4.04 -6.19
N ALA A 84 -3.71 5.22 -5.80
CA ALA A 84 -3.05 6.17 -6.70
C ALA A 84 -1.83 5.55 -7.40
N GLN A 85 -0.99 4.83 -6.64
CA GLN A 85 0.16 4.10 -7.18
C GLN A 85 -0.28 3.03 -8.20
N ARG A 86 -1.32 2.25 -7.89
CA ARG A 86 -1.81 1.20 -8.77
C ARG A 86 -2.45 1.75 -10.04
N THR A 87 -3.19 2.84 -9.93
CA THR A 87 -3.84 3.54 -11.04
C THR A 87 -2.89 4.46 -11.81
N LYS A 88 -1.61 4.52 -11.43
CA LYS A 88 -0.56 5.36 -12.02
C LYS A 88 -0.91 6.86 -12.04
N GLN A 89 -1.68 7.30 -11.04
CA GLN A 89 -1.92 8.72 -10.80
C GLN A 89 -0.64 9.37 -10.23
N PRO A 90 -0.42 10.69 -10.45
CA PRO A 90 0.72 11.37 -9.86
C PRO A 90 0.58 11.44 -8.32
N PHE A 91 1.61 10.98 -7.61
CA PHE A 91 1.69 11.06 -6.14
C PHE A 91 3.12 11.33 -5.69
N LYS A 92 3.31 11.78 -4.45
CA LYS A 92 4.64 12.00 -3.86
C LYS A 92 5.09 10.76 -3.08
N PRO A 93 6.27 10.18 -3.36
CA PRO A 93 6.75 8.98 -2.66
C PRO A 93 7.06 9.23 -1.18
N SER A 94 7.43 10.46 -0.82
CA SER A 94 7.66 10.88 0.58
C SER A 94 6.44 10.67 1.48
N ASP A 95 5.23 10.71 0.91
CA ASP A 95 3.98 10.58 1.66
C ASP A 95 3.78 9.18 2.23
N PHE A 96 4.31 8.16 1.55
CA PHE A 96 4.33 6.80 2.08
C PHE A 96 5.15 6.72 3.36
N TRP A 97 6.36 7.30 3.34
CA TRP A 97 7.26 7.27 4.49
C TRP A 97 6.69 8.09 5.65
N TYR A 98 6.16 9.29 5.36
CA TYR A 98 5.55 10.16 6.35
C TYR A 98 4.38 9.46 7.08
N ASN A 99 3.41 8.93 6.35
CA ASN A 99 2.23 8.30 6.96
C ASN A 99 2.61 7.03 7.74
N LYS A 100 3.56 6.22 7.24
CA LYS A 100 4.08 5.06 7.98
C LYS A 100 4.75 5.48 9.30
N LYS A 101 5.58 6.52 9.26
CA LYS A 101 6.28 7.04 10.44
C LYS A 101 5.31 7.62 11.46
N LYS A 102 4.30 8.38 11.00
CA LYS A 102 3.23 8.94 11.85
C LYS A 102 2.46 7.84 12.58
N ILE A 103 2.07 6.76 11.89
CA ILE A 103 1.41 5.60 12.51
C ILE A 103 2.30 4.98 13.59
N ALA A 104 3.59 4.76 13.30
CA ALA A 104 4.51 4.17 14.27
C ALA A 104 4.64 5.05 15.53
N GLN A 105 4.75 6.37 15.36
CA GLN A 105 4.84 7.32 16.48
C GLN A 105 3.58 7.33 17.33
N LEU A 106 2.40 7.41 16.71
CA LEU A 106 1.10 7.39 17.41
C LEU A 106 0.92 6.10 18.22
N LEU A 107 1.22 4.93 17.64
CA LEU A 107 1.13 3.65 18.33
C LEU A 107 2.15 3.54 19.48
N THR A 108 3.32 4.16 19.35
CA THR A 108 4.31 4.19 20.44
C THR A 108 3.80 4.99 21.63
N VAL A 109 3.24 6.18 21.39
CA VAL A 109 2.64 7.01 22.44
C VAL A 109 1.45 6.30 23.07
N ARG A 110 0.58 5.67 22.27
CA ARG A 110 -0.54 4.87 22.79
C ARG A 110 -0.05 3.78 23.74
N ARG A 111 1.02 3.08 23.37
CA ARG A 111 1.60 2.03 24.21
C ARG A 111 2.24 2.59 25.48
N GLN A 112 2.85 3.78 25.44
CA GLN A 112 3.37 4.45 26.63
C GLN A 112 2.24 4.77 27.63
N GLN A 113 1.11 5.30 27.14
CA GLN A 113 -0.06 5.57 27.98
C GLN A 113 -0.62 4.29 28.64
N GLU A 114 -0.65 3.16 27.92
CA GLU A 114 -1.06 1.87 28.50
C GLU A 114 -0.12 1.39 29.60
N ILE A 115 1.19 1.64 29.46
CA ILE A 115 2.19 1.28 30.47
C ILE A 115 2.04 2.16 31.72
N GLU A 116 1.78 3.46 31.54
CA GLU A 116 1.49 4.40 32.64
C GLU A 116 0.22 4.01 33.40
N GLN A 117 -0.78 3.46 32.69
CA GLN A 117 -2.00 2.90 33.28
C GLN A 117 -1.78 1.54 33.98
N GLY A 118 -0.57 0.97 33.91
CA GLY A 118 -0.23 -0.30 34.56
C GLY A 118 -0.68 -1.54 33.79
N ILE A 119 -1.09 -1.43 32.52
CA ILE A 119 -1.61 -2.56 31.74
C ILE A 119 -0.45 -3.42 31.21
N ALA A 120 -0.41 -4.69 31.62
CA ALA A 120 0.60 -5.61 31.15
C ALA A 120 0.44 -5.92 29.64
N LYS A 121 1.54 -6.30 28.99
CA LYS A 121 1.55 -6.60 27.53
C LYS A 121 0.53 -7.70 27.14
N ARG A 122 0.32 -8.69 28.00
CA ARG A 122 -0.64 -9.78 27.75
C ARG A 122 -2.09 -9.29 27.84
N GLU A 123 -2.38 -8.43 28.80
CA GLU A 123 -3.72 -7.88 29.02
C GLU A 123 -4.12 -6.95 27.88
N SER A 124 -3.20 -6.09 27.44
CA SER A 124 -3.38 -5.24 26.26
C SER A 124 -3.78 -6.07 25.03
N ARG A 125 -3.05 -7.15 24.71
CA ARG A 125 -3.39 -8.08 23.62
C ARG A 125 -4.72 -8.80 23.82
N SER A 126 -5.04 -9.19 25.05
CA SER A 126 -6.32 -9.85 25.38
C SER A 126 -7.48 -8.90 25.15
N ILE A 127 -7.34 -7.64 25.54
CA ILE A 127 -8.31 -6.58 25.33
C ILE A 127 -8.48 -6.32 23.83
N GLU A 128 -7.39 -6.17 23.07
CA GLU A 128 -7.45 -6.02 21.61
C GLU A 128 -8.17 -7.19 20.94
N ARG A 129 -7.83 -8.43 21.32
CA ARG A 129 -8.48 -9.63 20.78
C ARG A 129 -9.97 -9.67 21.12
N LYS A 130 -10.35 -9.37 22.37
CA LYS A 130 -11.75 -9.29 22.80
C LYS A 130 -12.51 -8.22 22.03
N LYS A 131 -11.91 -7.04 21.79
CA LYS A 131 -12.49 -5.97 20.97
C LYS A 131 -12.75 -6.45 19.53
N LEU A 132 -11.79 -7.15 18.92
CA LEU A 132 -11.94 -7.71 17.57
C LEU A 132 -13.02 -8.79 17.50
N LEU A 133 -13.08 -9.67 18.50
CA LEU A 133 -14.11 -10.70 18.60
C LEU A 133 -15.51 -10.10 18.77
N ALA A 134 -15.65 -9.08 19.63
CA ALA A 134 -16.90 -8.34 19.81
C ALA A 134 -17.34 -7.63 18.52
N ALA A 135 -16.39 -7.14 17.72
CA ALA A 135 -16.65 -6.57 16.40
C ALA A 135 -16.86 -7.63 15.29
N GLY A 136 -16.87 -8.92 15.63
CA GLY A 136 -17.17 -10.02 14.70
C GLY A 136 -16.00 -10.47 13.83
N PHE A 137 -14.79 -9.95 14.04
CA PHE A 137 -13.62 -10.22 13.17
C PHE A 137 -12.84 -11.52 13.50
N GLY A 138 -13.39 -12.46 14.28
CA GLY A 138 -12.61 -13.57 14.84
C GLY A 138 -13.18 -14.99 14.76
N ASN A 139 -14.24 -15.22 13.98
CA ASN A 139 -14.84 -16.55 13.78
C ASN A 139 -14.75 -17.02 12.31
N LEU A 140 -13.55 -16.99 11.72
CA LEU A 140 -13.32 -17.53 10.38
C LEU A 140 -12.14 -18.51 10.42
N ILE A 141 -12.44 -19.72 10.89
CA ILE A 141 -11.67 -20.93 10.60
C ILE A 141 -12.67 -21.86 9.93
N HIS A 142 -12.60 -21.97 8.60
CA HIS A 142 -13.10 -23.09 7.81
C HIS A 142 -11.91 -23.65 7.03
#